data_AF-A0A1F5WE77-F1
#
_entry.id   AF-A0A1F5WE77-F1
#
_cell.length_a   1.000
_cell.length_b   1.000
_cell.length_c   1.000
_cell.angle_alpha   90.00
_cell.angle_beta   90.00
_cell.angle_gamma   90.00
#
_symmetry.space_group_name_H-M   'P 1'
#
loop_
_entity.id
_entity.type
_entity.pdbx_description
1 polymer ?
#
loop_
_entity_poly.entity_id
_entity_poly.type
_entity_poly.pdbx_seq_one_letter_code
_entity_poly.pdbx_strand_id
1 'polypeptide(L)'
;MFEWDFYGGAEEKNLHAALRRNMNEFAPGMSHDAFAENLVRGVIARQRELDDIIAKAAPEWPIAQIAPVDRNVLRIGLHELLFGDNKEVPPKVAINEAIELAKTFGGDSSGRFVNGVLGTVYRELGEPGKDEDAKKYSTLDLEKLPKEELGGAVVFRKENDKIVLALVHDVFGYWTLSKGHREKEEDIETGTLRKAREELGLKKLRMIDKIGENEYIAADPETGPTRRHVTYFLIGADDTALRIENSGGLDDARWFEIEDLAGLKIYEDIRPLLEEAIKKIQNLKFKAQNDN
;
A
#
# COMPACT_ATOMS: atom_id res chain seq x y z
N MET A 1 -17.25 17.23 -9.29
CA MET A 1 -16.80 16.10 -10.14
C MET A 1 -17.96 15.24 -10.64
N PHE A 2 -18.90 14.80 -9.78
CA PHE A 2 -20.06 14.02 -10.22
C PHE A 2 -20.80 14.64 -11.42
N GLU A 3 -21.11 15.94 -11.35
CA GLU A 3 -21.78 16.65 -12.45
C GLU A 3 -21.00 16.55 -13.77
N TRP A 4 -19.68 16.76 -13.72
CA TRP A 4 -18.81 16.68 -14.90
C TRP A 4 -18.72 15.26 -15.46
N ASP A 5 -18.61 14.26 -14.58
CA ASP A 5 -18.57 12.83 -14.94
C ASP A 5 -19.90 12.37 -15.55
N PHE A 6 -21.02 12.86 -15.01
CA PHE A 6 -22.37 12.59 -15.53
C PHE A 6 -22.57 13.09 -16.97
N TYR A 7 -21.98 14.24 -17.32
CA TYR A 7 -22.00 14.78 -18.69
C TYR A 7 -20.91 14.22 -19.61
N GLY A 8 -20.27 13.11 -19.24
CA GLY A 8 -19.32 12.38 -20.09
C GLY A 8 -17.90 12.93 -20.10
N GLY A 9 -17.54 13.84 -19.19
CA GLY A 9 -16.15 14.20 -18.90
C GLY A 9 -15.33 14.80 -20.05
N ALA A 10 -15.97 15.33 -21.09
CA ALA A 10 -15.28 15.58 -22.37
C ALA A 10 -14.40 16.84 -22.40
N GLU A 11 -14.66 17.87 -21.59
CA GLU A 11 -13.90 19.14 -21.62
C GLU A 11 -13.57 19.69 -20.23
N GLU A 12 -12.31 20.11 -20.03
CA GLU A 12 -11.81 20.78 -18.81
C GLU A 12 -12.51 22.14 -18.58
N LYS A 13 -12.88 22.84 -19.67
CA LYS A 13 -13.65 24.09 -19.58
C LYS A 13 -15.02 23.89 -18.91
N ASN A 14 -15.65 22.72 -19.11
CA ASN A 14 -16.92 22.38 -18.48
C ASN A 14 -16.74 22.04 -16.99
N LEU A 15 -15.56 21.53 -16.60
CA LEU A 15 -15.22 21.26 -15.20
C LEU A 15 -15.10 22.55 -14.38
N HIS A 16 -14.34 23.54 -14.86
CA HIS A 16 -14.20 24.82 -14.17
C HIS A 16 -15.55 25.55 -14.05
N ALA A 17 -16.35 25.54 -15.12
CA ALA A 17 -17.68 26.14 -15.11
C ALA A 17 -18.63 25.43 -14.13
N ALA A 18 -18.61 24.09 -14.10
CA ALA A 18 -19.40 23.30 -13.15
C ALA A 18 -18.95 23.54 -11.71
N LEU A 19 -17.65 23.53 -11.43
CA LEU A 19 -17.11 23.79 -10.10
C LEU A 19 -17.54 25.17 -9.61
N ARG A 20 -17.30 26.23 -10.40
CA ARG A 20 -17.68 27.60 -10.02
C ARG A 20 -19.17 27.77 -9.78
N ARG A 21 -20.02 27.12 -10.59
CA ARG A 21 -21.48 27.13 -10.38
C ARG A 21 -21.84 26.50 -9.04
N ASN A 22 -21.35 25.29 -8.77
CA ASN A 22 -21.63 24.60 -7.51
C ASN A 22 -21.08 25.35 -6.29
N MET A 23 -19.90 25.97 -6.40
CA MET A 23 -19.33 26.76 -5.30
C MET A 23 -20.19 27.98 -4.96
N ASN A 24 -20.68 28.70 -5.99
CA ASN A 24 -21.56 29.83 -5.77
C ASN A 24 -22.91 29.42 -5.14
N GLU A 25 -23.42 28.24 -5.48
CA GLU A 25 -24.72 27.76 -5.02
C GLU A 25 -24.66 27.16 -3.61
N PHE A 26 -23.65 26.34 -3.32
CA PHE A 26 -23.60 25.52 -2.10
C PHE A 26 -22.55 25.98 -1.08
N ALA A 27 -21.60 26.83 -1.47
CA ALA A 27 -20.53 27.33 -0.60
C ALA A 27 -20.33 28.85 -0.71
N PRO A 28 -21.39 29.69 -0.71
CA PRO A 28 -21.23 31.12 -0.90
C PRO A 28 -20.41 31.74 0.23
N GLY A 29 -19.30 32.40 -0.13
CA GLY A 29 -18.44 33.12 0.82
C GLY A 29 -17.36 32.28 1.51
N MET A 30 -17.17 31.01 1.13
CA MET A 30 -15.97 30.26 1.53
C MET A 30 -14.74 30.78 0.76
N SER A 31 -13.58 30.88 1.42
CA SER A 31 -12.31 31.35 0.81
C SER A 31 -11.44 30.21 0.25
N HIS A 32 -12.00 29.01 0.06
CA HIS A 32 -11.25 27.80 -0.32
C HIS A 32 -11.30 27.47 -1.81
N ASP A 33 -11.65 28.45 -2.65
CA ASP A 33 -11.76 28.33 -4.12
C ASP A 33 -10.51 27.72 -4.74
N ALA A 34 -9.34 28.20 -4.32
CA ALA A 34 -8.05 27.69 -4.83
C ALA A 34 -7.79 26.23 -4.43
N PHE A 35 -8.20 25.81 -3.22
CA PHE A 35 -8.00 24.43 -2.77
C PHE A 35 -8.89 23.47 -3.55
N ALA A 36 -10.19 23.77 -3.66
CA ALA A 36 -11.13 22.94 -4.42
C ALA A 36 -10.75 22.84 -5.91
N GLU A 37 -10.31 23.94 -6.51
CA GLU A 37 -9.81 23.95 -7.89
C GLU A 37 -8.55 23.08 -8.05
N ASN A 38 -7.57 23.22 -7.16
CA ASN A 38 -6.34 22.44 -7.22
C ASN A 38 -6.61 20.94 -7.06
N LEU A 39 -7.45 20.57 -6.09
CA LEU A 39 -7.84 19.18 -5.85
C LEU A 39 -8.52 18.58 -7.08
N VAL A 40 -9.56 19.24 -7.60
CA VAL A 40 -10.29 18.76 -8.77
C VAL A 40 -9.38 18.64 -9.98
N ARG A 41 -8.50 19.62 -10.21
CA ARG A 41 -7.55 19.60 -11.32
C ARG A 41 -6.53 18.46 -11.17
N GLY A 42 -6.01 18.24 -9.97
CA GLY A 42 -5.09 17.14 -9.66
C GLY A 42 -5.72 15.78 -9.91
N VAL A 43 -6.97 15.58 -9.46
CA VAL A 43 -7.73 14.35 -9.70
C VAL A 43 -7.92 14.10 -11.20
N ILE A 44 -8.36 15.10 -11.97
CA ILE A 44 -8.58 14.92 -13.40
C ILE A 44 -7.28 14.65 -14.16
N ALA A 45 -6.20 15.35 -13.83
CA ALA A 45 -4.89 15.12 -14.45
C ALA A 45 -4.39 13.68 -14.26
N ARG A 46 -4.81 13.01 -13.18
CA ARG A 46 -4.41 11.65 -12.81
C ARG A 46 -5.54 10.64 -12.92
N GLN A 47 -6.65 10.98 -13.57
CA GLN A 47 -7.86 10.15 -13.52
C GLN A 47 -7.60 8.69 -13.95
N ARG A 48 -6.81 8.47 -15.00
CA ARG A 48 -6.48 7.11 -15.48
C ARG A 48 -5.69 6.32 -14.44
N GLU A 49 -4.67 6.93 -13.86
CA GLU A 49 -3.85 6.33 -12.80
C GLU A 49 -4.70 5.98 -11.58
N LEU A 50 -5.60 6.88 -11.17
CA LEU A 50 -6.53 6.65 -10.07
C LEU A 50 -7.54 5.53 -10.39
N ASP A 51 -8.09 5.51 -11.60
CA ASP A 51 -9.03 4.46 -12.04
C ASP A 51 -8.34 3.08 -12.08
N ASP A 52 -7.08 3.01 -12.52
CA ASP A 52 -6.29 1.77 -12.52
C ASP A 52 -6.05 1.26 -11.09
N ILE A 53 -5.74 2.15 -10.15
CA ILE A 53 -5.57 1.80 -8.73
C ILE A 53 -6.89 1.30 -8.13
N ILE A 54 -8.01 1.98 -8.41
CA ILE A 54 -9.34 1.52 -7.95
C ILE A 54 -9.64 0.13 -8.49
N ALA A 55 -9.37 -0.13 -9.77
CA ALA A 55 -9.66 -1.41 -10.41
C ALA A 55 -8.84 -2.56 -9.77
N LYS A 56 -7.59 -2.28 -9.38
CA LYS A 56 -6.74 -3.26 -8.69
C LYS A 56 -7.17 -3.49 -7.24
N ALA A 57 -7.60 -2.45 -6.54
CA ALA A 57 -8.08 -2.55 -5.16
C ALA A 57 -9.51 -3.12 -5.04
N ALA A 58 -10.30 -3.07 -6.12
CA ALA A 58 -11.67 -3.59 -6.20
C ALA A 58 -11.88 -4.45 -7.47
N PRO A 59 -11.18 -5.60 -7.60
CA PRO A 59 -11.18 -6.39 -8.84
C PRO A 59 -12.56 -6.95 -9.22
N GLU A 60 -13.42 -7.18 -8.23
CA GLU A 60 -14.80 -7.65 -8.42
C GLU A 60 -15.75 -6.55 -8.94
N TRP A 61 -15.31 -5.29 -8.97
CA TRP A 61 -16.12 -4.13 -9.33
C TRP A 61 -15.45 -3.34 -10.47
N PRO A 62 -15.76 -3.66 -11.74
CA PRO A 62 -15.28 -2.86 -12.86
C PRO A 62 -15.62 -1.38 -12.68
N ILE A 63 -14.70 -0.47 -13.01
CA ILE A 63 -14.86 0.99 -12.80
C ILE A 63 -16.18 1.55 -13.36
N ALA A 64 -16.62 1.02 -14.50
CA ALA A 64 -17.87 1.41 -15.15
C ALA A 64 -19.13 1.00 -14.36
N GLN A 65 -19.03 -0.01 -13.49
CA GLN A 65 -20.11 -0.51 -12.64
C GLN A 65 -20.14 0.14 -11.25
N ILE A 66 -19.06 0.83 -10.86
CA ILE A 66 -19.04 1.61 -9.62
C ILE A 66 -19.97 2.81 -9.78
N ALA A 67 -20.81 3.06 -8.76
CA ALA A 67 -21.71 4.21 -8.73
C ALA A 67 -20.90 5.51 -8.97
N PRO A 68 -21.36 6.44 -9.83
CA PRO A 68 -20.57 7.61 -10.17
C PRO A 68 -20.16 8.46 -8.96
N VAL A 69 -20.99 8.54 -7.93
CA VAL A 69 -20.63 9.23 -6.67
C VAL A 69 -19.44 8.52 -6.02
N ASP A 70 -19.55 7.22 -5.75
CA ASP A 70 -18.50 6.42 -5.10
C ASP A 70 -17.20 6.45 -5.89
N ARG A 71 -17.26 6.33 -7.21
CA ARG A 71 -16.09 6.42 -8.09
C ARG A 71 -15.39 7.77 -7.95
N ASN A 72 -16.14 8.87 -7.95
CA ASN A 72 -15.55 10.20 -7.81
C ASN A 72 -15.03 10.47 -6.40
N VAL A 73 -15.68 9.94 -5.37
CA VAL A 73 -15.19 9.99 -3.98
C VAL A 73 -13.89 9.20 -3.84
N LEU A 74 -13.81 8.00 -4.41
CA LEU A 74 -12.58 7.19 -4.44
C LEU A 74 -11.44 7.93 -5.14
N ARG A 75 -11.70 8.55 -6.30
CA ARG A 75 -10.71 9.36 -7.00
C ARG A 75 -10.18 10.51 -6.14
N ILE A 76 -11.05 11.22 -5.40
CA ILE A 76 -10.64 12.29 -4.48
C ILE A 76 -9.80 11.72 -3.34
N GLY A 77 -10.30 10.70 -2.65
CA GLY A 77 -9.63 10.09 -1.50
C GLY A 77 -8.26 9.52 -1.87
N LEU A 78 -8.15 8.85 -3.03
CA LEU A 78 -6.87 8.34 -3.54
C LEU A 78 -5.93 9.47 -3.96
N HIS A 79 -6.43 10.53 -4.59
CA HIS A 79 -5.57 11.65 -4.97
C HIS A 79 -4.93 12.30 -3.73
N GLU A 80 -5.73 12.57 -2.71
CA GLU A 80 -5.24 13.10 -1.42
C GLU A 80 -4.27 12.13 -0.75
N LEU A 81 -4.60 10.84 -0.72
CA LEU A 81 -3.78 9.81 -0.07
C LEU A 81 -2.41 9.63 -0.75
N LEU A 82 -2.34 9.73 -2.08
CA LEU A 82 -1.15 9.38 -2.87
C LEU A 82 -0.31 10.59 -3.28
N PHE A 83 -0.95 11.75 -3.45
CA PHE A 83 -0.33 12.94 -4.03
C PHE A 83 -0.56 14.21 -3.18
N GLY A 84 -1.32 14.12 -2.09
CA GLY A 84 -1.50 15.22 -1.14
C GLY A 84 -0.24 15.50 -0.32
N ASP A 85 -0.17 16.69 0.27
CA ASP A 85 0.84 16.99 1.27
C ASP A 85 0.40 16.40 2.62
N ASN A 86 1.05 15.30 3.01
CA ASN A 86 0.77 14.60 4.27
C ASN A 86 0.92 15.48 5.52
N LYS A 87 1.62 16.62 5.44
CA LYS A 87 1.71 17.60 6.53
C LYS A 87 0.48 18.48 6.65
N GLU A 88 -0.22 18.72 5.54
CA GLU A 88 -1.47 19.48 5.52
C GLU A 88 -2.66 18.58 5.83
N VAL A 89 -2.75 17.42 5.17
CA VAL A 89 -3.83 16.45 5.36
C VAL A 89 -3.24 15.06 5.60
N PRO A 90 -3.27 14.54 6.84
CA PRO A 90 -2.77 13.20 7.14
C PRO A 90 -3.54 12.11 6.35
N PRO A 91 -2.88 11.02 5.92
CA PRO A 91 -3.50 9.94 5.14
C PRO A 91 -4.83 9.43 5.70
N LYS A 92 -4.91 9.19 7.01
CA LYS A 92 -6.15 8.71 7.65
C LYS A 92 -7.28 9.73 7.67
N VAL A 93 -6.93 11.01 7.73
CA VAL A 93 -7.92 12.09 7.64
C VAL A 93 -8.50 12.10 6.23
N ALA A 94 -7.66 12.05 5.18
CA ALA A 94 -8.13 11.96 3.80
C ALA A 94 -9.07 10.76 3.57
N ILE A 95 -8.73 9.59 4.12
CA ILE A 95 -9.58 8.39 4.05
C ILE A 95 -10.93 8.61 4.76
N ASN A 96 -10.91 9.13 5.99
CA ASN A 96 -12.13 9.38 6.75
C ASN A 96 -13.04 10.39 6.06
N GLU A 97 -12.50 11.49 5.54
CA GLU A 97 -13.27 12.49 4.80
C GLU A 97 -13.92 11.88 3.55
N ALA A 98 -13.20 11.04 2.81
CA ALA A 98 -13.77 10.33 1.67
C ALA A 98 -14.91 9.38 2.09
N ILE A 99 -14.77 8.67 3.20
CA ILE A 99 -15.83 7.80 3.73
C ILE A 99 -17.08 8.61 4.11
N GLU A 100 -16.92 9.76 4.76
CA GLU A 100 -18.04 10.62 5.15
C GLU A 100 -18.71 11.26 3.92
N LEU A 101 -17.95 11.63 2.89
CA LEU A 101 -18.52 12.05 1.61
C LEU A 101 -19.34 10.93 0.96
N ALA A 102 -18.85 9.69 0.99
CA ALA A 102 -19.56 8.54 0.44
C ALA A 102 -20.86 8.25 1.21
N LYS A 103 -20.86 8.39 2.54
CA LYS A 103 -22.07 8.23 3.37
C LYS A 103 -23.09 9.34 3.12
N THR A 104 -22.61 10.57 2.88
CA THR A 104 -23.47 11.74 2.72
C THR A 104 -24.13 11.78 1.35
N PHE A 105 -23.40 11.41 0.28
CA PHE A 105 -23.85 11.58 -1.10
C PHE A 105 -24.11 10.28 -1.85
N GLY A 106 -23.63 9.14 -1.34
CA GLY A 106 -23.80 7.81 -1.94
C GLY A 106 -25.07 7.09 -1.47
N GLY A 107 -25.10 5.78 -1.70
CA GLY A 107 -26.16 4.89 -1.20
C GLY A 107 -25.79 4.22 0.13
N ASP A 108 -26.69 3.38 0.65
CA ASP A 108 -26.56 2.73 1.97
C ASP A 108 -25.25 1.93 2.14
N SER A 109 -24.70 1.38 1.05
CA SER A 109 -23.45 0.60 1.07
C SER A 109 -22.19 1.41 0.75
N SER A 110 -22.33 2.67 0.31
CA SER A 110 -21.22 3.47 -0.25
C SER A 110 -20.11 3.72 0.76
N GLY A 111 -20.44 4.09 2.00
CA GLY A 111 -19.44 4.31 3.05
C GLY A 111 -18.57 3.08 3.31
N ARG A 112 -19.19 1.88 3.37
CA ARG A 112 -18.46 0.62 3.57
C ARG A 112 -17.60 0.26 2.36
N PHE A 113 -18.14 0.44 1.15
CA PHE A 113 -17.42 0.17 -0.09
C PHE A 113 -16.17 1.06 -0.21
N VAL A 114 -16.32 2.37 -0.03
CA VAL A 114 -15.20 3.32 -0.08
C VAL A 114 -14.17 3.04 0.99
N ASN A 115 -14.59 2.72 2.22
CA ASN A 115 -13.67 2.30 3.29
C ASN A 115 -12.85 1.07 2.89
N GLY A 116 -13.51 0.04 2.35
CA GLY A 116 -12.84 -1.19 1.92
C GLY A 116 -11.76 -0.95 0.86
N VAL A 117 -12.05 -0.14 -0.16
CA VAL A 117 -11.11 0.16 -1.24
C VAL A 117 -9.94 1.02 -0.74
N LEU A 118 -10.21 2.15 -0.08
CA LEU A 118 -9.16 3.04 0.41
C LEU A 118 -8.31 2.38 1.51
N GLY A 119 -8.92 1.56 2.37
CA GLY A 119 -8.21 0.80 3.39
C GLY A 119 -7.26 -0.25 2.82
N THR A 120 -7.63 -0.89 1.71
CA THR A 120 -6.73 -1.82 0.99
C THR A 120 -5.51 -1.07 0.45
N VAL A 121 -5.73 0.03 -0.26
CA VAL A 121 -4.66 0.89 -0.79
C VAL A 121 -3.77 1.42 0.34
N TYR A 122 -4.35 1.87 1.46
CA TYR A 122 -3.59 2.37 2.61
C TYR A 122 -2.65 1.32 3.22
N ARG A 123 -3.11 0.07 3.32
CA ARG A 123 -2.27 -1.05 3.81
C ARG A 123 -1.15 -1.37 2.85
N GLU A 124 -1.44 -1.36 1.54
CA GLU A 124 -0.46 -1.61 0.48
C GLU A 124 0.64 -0.55 0.45
N LEU A 125 0.32 0.71 0.75
CA LEU A 125 1.29 1.80 0.93
C LEU A 125 2.24 1.63 2.14
N GLY A 126 2.13 0.52 2.88
CA GLY A 126 2.89 0.32 4.11
C GLY A 126 2.41 1.19 5.28
N GLU A 127 1.17 1.69 5.19
CA GLU A 127 0.49 2.51 6.20
C GLU A 127 1.26 3.80 6.54
N PRO A 128 1.41 4.72 5.58
CA PRO A 128 2.14 5.97 5.79
C PRO A 128 1.49 6.75 6.96
N GLY A 129 2.35 7.28 7.85
CA GLY A 129 1.92 7.93 9.08
C GLY A 129 1.74 7.02 10.30
N LYS A 130 1.97 5.69 10.18
CA LYS A 130 1.93 4.75 11.32
C LYS A 130 2.84 5.15 12.51
N ASP A 131 3.93 5.86 12.26
CA ASP A 131 4.84 6.32 13.31
C ASP A 131 4.28 7.54 14.08
N GLU A 132 3.38 8.32 13.48
CA GLU A 132 2.69 9.41 14.17
C GLU A 132 1.67 8.87 15.18
N ASP A 133 1.04 7.74 14.86
CA ASP A 133 0.18 6.99 15.79
C ASP A 133 0.95 6.50 17.01
N ALA A 134 2.22 6.10 16.86
CA ALA A 134 3.05 5.68 18.00
C ALA A 134 3.16 6.78 19.07
N LYS A 135 3.17 8.07 18.67
CA LYS A 135 3.14 9.19 19.63
C LYS A 135 1.75 9.41 20.23
N LYS A 136 0.70 9.34 19.40
CA LYS A 136 -0.70 9.53 19.81
C LYS A 136 -1.16 8.45 20.81
N TYR A 137 -0.62 7.25 20.66
CA TYR A 137 -0.91 6.08 21.48
C TYR A 137 0.21 5.72 22.46
N SER A 138 1.21 6.60 22.64
CA SER A 138 2.32 6.40 23.59
C SER A 138 1.86 6.19 25.04
N THR A 139 0.65 6.64 25.38
CA THR A 139 0.02 6.46 26.71
C THR A 139 -0.85 5.21 26.81
N LEU A 140 -1.08 4.48 25.70
CA LEU A 140 -1.83 3.23 25.73
C LEU A 140 -0.98 2.11 26.32
N ASP A 141 -1.65 1.24 27.06
CA ASP A 141 -1.08 -0.01 27.53
C ASP A 141 -0.95 -0.99 26.35
N LEU A 142 0.24 -1.03 25.75
CA LEU A 142 0.54 -1.82 24.55
C LEU A 142 0.26 -3.32 24.72
N GLU A 143 0.31 -3.83 25.95
CA GLU A 143 0.02 -5.23 26.25
C GLU A 143 -1.48 -5.57 26.13
N LYS A 144 -2.34 -4.56 26.26
CA LYS A 144 -3.80 -4.71 26.15
C LYS A 144 -4.33 -4.55 24.73
N LEU A 145 -3.52 -4.06 23.81
CA LEU A 145 -3.93 -3.92 22.42
C LEU A 145 -3.99 -5.28 21.72
N PRO A 146 -4.99 -5.50 20.84
CA PRO A 146 -4.97 -6.64 19.93
C PRO A 146 -3.62 -6.71 19.21
N LYS A 147 -2.98 -7.89 19.25
CA LYS A 147 -1.71 -8.14 18.58
C LYS A 147 -1.95 -8.83 17.24
N GLU A 148 -1.41 -8.26 16.18
CA GLU A 148 -1.30 -8.89 14.87
C GLU A 148 0.16 -9.23 14.58
N GLU A 149 0.41 -10.46 14.15
CA GLU A 149 1.75 -10.93 13.77
C GLU A 149 1.84 -11.07 12.25
N LEU A 150 2.86 -10.45 11.68
CA LEU A 150 3.11 -10.43 10.25
C LEU A 150 4.51 -10.95 9.95
N GLY A 151 4.62 -11.70 8.87
CA GLY A 151 5.88 -12.23 8.35
C GLY A 151 6.32 -11.45 7.12
N GLY A 152 7.58 -11.00 7.10
CA GLY A 152 8.20 -10.36 5.94
C GLY A 152 9.35 -11.18 5.38
N ALA A 153 9.49 -11.21 4.05
CA ALA A 153 10.44 -12.06 3.35
C ALA A 153 11.42 -11.23 2.51
N VAL A 154 12.71 -11.38 2.80
CA VAL A 154 13.79 -11.05 1.85
C VAL A 154 14.21 -12.35 1.18
N VAL A 155 13.70 -12.58 -0.03
CA VAL A 155 13.99 -13.78 -0.80
C VAL A 155 15.21 -13.54 -1.68
N PHE A 156 16.20 -14.41 -1.60
CA PHE A 156 17.39 -14.35 -2.43
C PHE A 156 17.66 -15.67 -3.13
N ARG A 157 18.43 -15.60 -4.22
CA ARG A 157 19.04 -16.77 -4.83
C ARG A 157 20.43 -16.43 -5.35
N LYS A 158 21.21 -17.48 -5.61
CA LYS A 158 22.49 -17.37 -6.33
C LYS A 158 22.22 -17.59 -7.82
N GLU A 159 22.64 -16.65 -8.64
CA GLU A 159 22.58 -16.72 -10.09
C GLU A 159 24.00 -16.55 -10.64
N ASN A 160 24.56 -17.63 -11.17
CA ASN A 160 25.99 -17.73 -11.45
C ASN A 160 26.80 -17.38 -10.19
N ASP A 161 27.69 -16.39 -10.20
CA ASP A 161 28.41 -15.93 -9.00
C ASP A 161 27.77 -14.74 -8.28
N LYS A 162 26.67 -14.23 -8.81
CA LYS A 162 25.94 -13.08 -8.28
C LYS A 162 24.84 -13.50 -7.33
N ILE A 163 24.46 -12.57 -6.47
CA ILE A 163 23.29 -12.69 -5.59
C ILE A 163 22.22 -11.77 -6.15
N VAL A 164 21.02 -12.31 -6.30
CA VAL A 164 19.84 -11.55 -6.69
C VAL A 164 18.78 -11.66 -5.61
N LEU A 165 18.05 -10.57 -5.38
CA LEU A 165 16.94 -10.48 -4.43
C LEU A 165 15.63 -10.36 -5.19
N ALA A 166 14.60 -11.07 -4.75
CA ALA A 166 13.26 -10.87 -5.29
C ALA A 166 12.58 -9.73 -4.55
N LEU A 167 12.04 -8.78 -5.31
CA LEU A 167 11.17 -7.72 -4.81
C LEU A 167 9.83 -7.79 -5.54
N VAL A 168 8.77 -7.39 -4.84
CA VAL A 168 7.45 -7.17 -5.42
C VAL A 168 7.26 -5.67 -5.69
N HIS A 169 6.52 -5.34 -6.73
CA HIS A 169 6.19 -3.99 -7.13
C HIS A 169 4.73 -3.73 -6.79
N ASP A 170 4.50 -2.65 -6.05
CA ASP A 170 3.16 -2.21 -5.74
C ASP A 170 2.57 -1.33 -6.85
N VAL A 171 1.26 -1.15 -6.79
CA VAL A 171 0.52 -0.30 -7.73
C VAL A 171 0.91 1.19 -7.69
N PHE A 172 1.76 1.60 -6.75
CA PHE A 172 2.23 2.99 -6.55
C PHE A 172 3.64 3.23 -7.12
N GLY A 173 4.20 2.22 -7.78
CA GLY A 173 5.50 2.34 -8.42
C GLY A 173 6.68 2.05 -7.50
N TYR A 174 6.46 1.50 -6.30
CA TYR A 174 7.51 1.16 -5.36
C TYR A 174 7.83 -0.33 -5.39
N TRP A 175 9.12 -0.65 -5.31
CA TRP A 175 9.58 -2.00 -5.03
C TRP A 175 9.67 -2.22 -3.52
N THR A 176 9.15 -3.35 -3.05
CA THR A 176 9.08 -3.69 -1.63
C THR A 176 9.28 -5.19 -1.39
N LEU A 177 9.29 -5.57 -0.11
CA LEU A 177 9.41 -6.95 0.33
C LEU A 177 8.03 -7.63 0.37
N SER A 178 8.01 -8.94 0.14
CA SER A 178 6.81 -9.75 0.37
C SER A 178 6.50 -9.75 1.87
N LYS A 179 5.25 -9.45 2.24
CA LYS A 179 4.82 -9.38 3.65
C LYS A 179 3.33 -9.71 3.77
N GLY A 180 2.99 -10.52 4.76
CA GLY A 180 1.58 -10.77 5.06
C GLY A 180 1.31 -11.28 6.47
N HIS A 181 0.02 -11.37 6.79
CA HIS A 181 -0.45 -11.94 8.04
C HIS A 181 -0.24 -13.45 8.07
N ARG A 182 0.10 -13.96 9.25
CA ARG A 182 0.00 -15.40 9.52
C ARG A 182 -1.46 -15.84 9.59
N GLU A 183 -1.73 -17.10 9.25
CA GLU A 183 -3.04 -17.69 9.48
C GLU A 183 -3.22 -18.14 10.94
N LYS A 184 -4.47 -18.40 11.32
CA LYS A 184 -4.80 -18.88 12.66
C LYS A 184 -4.20 -20.29 12.84
N GLU A 185 -3.45 -20.49 13.92
CA GLU A 185 -2.73 -21.74 14.25
C GLU A 185 -1.42 -21.99 13.47
N GLU A 186 -0.99 -21.05 12.62
CA GLU A 186 0.29 -21.11 11.90
C GLU A 186 1.39 -20.37 12.68
N ASP A 187 2.62 -20.91 12.67
CA ASP A 187 3.78 -20.18 13.18
C ASP A 187 4.24 -19.11 12.18
N ILE A 188 5.04 -18.15 12.64
CA ILE A 188 5.41 -16.98 11.83
C ILE A 188 6.31 -17.35 10.63
N GLU A 189 7.15 -18.37 10.75
CA GLU A 189 8.06 -18.79 9.68
C GLU A 189 7.28 -19.48 8.57
N THR A 190 6.38 -20.39 8.94
CA THR A 190 5.50 -21.09 7.99
C THR A 190 4.61 -20.10 7.23
N GLY A 191 4.02 -19.13 7.94
CA GLY A 191 3.20 -18.07 7.33
C GLY A 191 3.99 -17.17 6.40
N THR A 192 5.22 -16.81 6.78
CA THR A 192 6.12 -16.02 5.91
C THR A 192 6.45 -16.78 4.63
N LEU A 193 6.80 -18.07 4.73
CA LEU A 193 7.10 -18.88 3.56
C LEU A 193 5.88 -19.03 2.65
N ARG A 194 4.69 -19.28 3.22
CA ARG A 194 3.45 -19.36 2.46
C ARG A 194 3.18 -18.05 1.70
N LYS A 195 3.27 -16.89 2.36
CA LYS A 195 3.08 -15.59 1.70
C LYS A 195 4.10 -15.30 0.62
N ALA A 196 5.37 -15.59 0.86
CA ALA A 196 6.39 -15.47 -0.18
C ALA A 196 6.10 -16.39 -1.38
N ARG A 197 5.54 -17.59 -1.18
CA ARG A 197 5.13 -18.47 -2.29
C ARG A 197 3.95 -17.92 -3.09
N GLU A 198 2.93 -17.39 -2.40
CA GLU A 198 1.74 -16.81 -3.01
C GLU A 198 2.09 -15.55 -3.84
N GLU A 199 2.82 -14.60 -3.25
CA GLU A 199 3.10 -13.30 -3.87
C GLU A 199 4.17 -13.36 -4.98
N LEU A 200 5.19 -14.22 -4.82
CA LEU A 200 6.28 -14.34 -5.79
C LEU A 200 6.09 -15.50 -6.77
N GLY A 201 5.13 -16.40 -6.53
CA GLY A 201 4.88 -17.59 -7.35
C GLY A 201 5.99 -18.64 -7.25
N LEU A 202 6.81 -18.58 -6.19
CA LEU A 202 7.91 -19.51 -5.94
C LEU A 202 7.42 -20.73 -5.16
N LYS A 203 8.08 -21.87 -5.28
CA LYS A 203 7.69 -23.13 -4.60
C LYS A 203 8.77 -23.61 -3.63
N LYS A 204 10.01 -23.62 -4.09
CA LYS A 204 11.21 -24.11 -3.40
C LYS A 204 11.87 -22.97 -2.63
N LEU A 205 11.29 -22.67 -1.48
CA LEU A 205 11.80 -21.71 -0.51
C LEU A 205 12.32 -22.42 0.74
N ARG A 206 13.46 -21.96 1.26
CA ARG A 206 14.05 -22.40 2.54
C ARG A 206 14.25 -21.22 3.48
N MET A 207 13.83 -21.37 4.73
CA MET A 207 14.14 -20.42 5.78
C MET A 207 15.64 -20.46 6.08
N ILE A 208 16.29 -19.29 6.14
CA ILE A 208 17.74 -19.19 6.40
C ILE A 208 17.99 -18.60 7.78
N ASP A 209 17.46 -17.40 8.05
CA ASP A 209 17.69 -16.71 9.31
C ASP A 209 16.68 -15.58 9.53
N LYS A 210 16.48 -15.17 10.78
CA LYS A 210 15.77 -13.91 11.11
C LYS A 210 16.72 -12.73 10.85
N ILE A 211 16.22 -11.70 10.18
CA ILE A 211 17.01 -10.50 9.83
C ILE A 211 16.58 -9.24 10.55
N GLY A 212 15.38 -9.21 11.11
CA GLY A 212 14.91 -8.06 11.84
C GLY A 212 13.49 -8.23 12.32
N GLU A 213 13.05 -7.25 13.09
CA GLU A 213 11.67 -7.08 13.49
C GLU A 213 11.35 -5.61 13.62
N ASN A 214 10.09 -5.26 13.37
CA ASN A 214 9.58 -3.95 13.72
C ASN A 214 8.22 -4.09 14.39
N GLU A 215 7.93 -3.16 15.30
CA GLU A 215 6.62 -3.04 15.92
C GLU A 215 6.11 -1.63 15.65
N TYR A 216 4.84 -1.55 15.26
CA TYR A 216 4.17 -0.28 15.07
C TYR A 216 2.68 -0.43 15.40
N ILE A 217 2.03 0.70 15.67
CA ILE A 217 0.59 0.72 15.91
C ILE A 217 -0.09 1.07 14.60
N ALA A 218 -0.92 0.16 14.12
CA ALA A 218 -1.88 0.47 13.07
C ALA A 218 -3.21 0.77 13.74
N ALA A 219 -3.86 1.87 13.37
CA ALA A 219 -5.20 2.15 13.83
C ALA A 219 -6.16 2.13 12.65
N ASP A 220 -7.11 1.20 12.72
CA ASP A 220 -8.21 1.08 11.78
C ASP A 220 -9.42 1.86 12.33
N PRO A 221 -10.15 2.62 11.50
CA PRO A 221 -11.32 3.37 11.96
C PRO A 221 -12.43 2.53 12.60
N GLU A 222 -12.58 1.26 12.20
CA GLU A 222 -13.62 0.36 12.68
C GLU A 222 -13.16 -0.47 13.89
N THR A 223 -11.94 -1.03 13.84
CA THR A 223 -11.45 -1.95 14.88
C THR A 223 -10.58 -1.26 15.94
N GLY A 224 -10.16 -0.02 15.70
CA GLY A 224 -9.32 0.75 16.61
C GLY A 224 -7.83 0.41 16.50
N PRO A 225 -7.02 0.82 17.50
CA PRO A 225 -5.58 0.58 17.48
C PRO A 225 -5.24 -0.88 17.70
N THR A 226 -4.39 -1.41 16.85
CA THR A 226 -3.83 -2.76 16.88
C THR A 226 -2.31 -2.65 16.87
N ARG A 227 -1.66 -3.46 17.72
CA ARG A 227 -0.20 -3.57 17.74
C ARG A 227 0.25 -4.59 16.69
N ARG A 228 0.91 -4.12 15.64
CA ARG A 228 1.48 -4.95 14.59
C ARG A 228 2.94 -5.24 14.87
N HIS A 229 3.28 -6.51 14.95
CA HIS A 229 4.66 -7.01 15.04
C HIS A 229 5.00 -7.69 13.73
N VAL A 230 5.93 -7.12 12.96
CA VAL A 230 6.45 -7.76 11.75
C VAL A 230 7.79 -8.39 12.06
N THR A 231 7.94 -9.68 11.74
CA THR A 231 9.23 -10.37 11.80
C THR A 231 9.71 -10.60 10.38
N TYR A 232 10.94 -10.16 10.08
CA TYR A 232 11.54 -10.30 8.76
C TYR A 232 12.54 -11.45 8.73
N PHE A 233 12.50 -12.20 7.65
CA PHE A 233 13.32 -13.38 7.45
C PHE A 233 14.07 -13.34 6.12
N LEU A 234 15.28 -13.90 6.15
CA LEU A 234 16.06 -14.21 4.97
C LEU A 234 15.65 -15.59 4.46
N ILE A 235 15.29 -15.67 3.19
CA ILE A 235 14.76 -16.89 2.58
C ILE A 235 15.54 -17.19 1.31
N GLY A 236 16.07 -18.40 1.21
CA GLY A 236 16.73 -18.89 0.00
C GLY A 236 15.72 -19.48 -0.97
N ALA A 237 15.84 -19.16 -2.26
CA ALA A 237 15.05 -19.77 -3.33
C ALA A 237 15.93 -20.58 -4.28
N ASP A 238 15.39 -21.70 -4.76
CA ASP A 238 15.99 -22.47 -5.87
C ASP A 238 15.29 -22.21 -7.21
N ASP A 239 14.04 -21.72 -7.17
CA ASP A 239 13.27 -21.39 -8.37
C ASP A 239 13.75 -20.07 -9.00
N THR A 240 13.58 -19.95 -10.32
CA THR A 240 13.98 -18.76 -11.09
C THR A 240 12.77 -17.95 -11.56
N ALA A 241 11.67 -18.62 -11.91
CA ALA A 241 10.50 -17.98 -12.49
C ALA A 241 9.63 -17.36 -11.41
N LEU A 242 9.47 -16.04 -11.47
CA LEU A 242 8.51 -15.29 -10.66
C LEU A 242 7.16 -15.25 -11.36
N ARG A 243 6.08 -15.35 -10.58
CA ARG A 243 4.70 -15.19 -11.06
C ARG A 243 3.91 -14.48 -9.98
N ILE A 244 3.32 -13.35 -10.33
CA ILE A 244 2.37 -12.68 -9.44
C ILE A 244 1.00 -13.35 -9.62
N GLU A 245 0.46 -13.87 -8.52
CA GLU A 245 -0.98 -14.05 -8.39
C GLU A 245 -1.57 -12.69 -8.03
N ASN A 246 -2.38 -12.08 -8.91
CA ASN A 246 -2.99 -10.76 -8.73
C ASN A 246 -3.81 -10.72 -7.42
N SER A 247 -3.14 -10.41 -6.31
CA SER A 247 -3.71 -10.38 -4.98
C SER A 247 -2.91 -9.38 -4.14
N GLY A 248 -3.61 -8.52 -3.42
CA GLY A 248 -2.99 -7.54 -2.51
C GLY A 248 -2.22 -6.40 -3.18
N GLY A 249 -2.67 -5.92 -4.34
CA GLY A 249 -2.14 -4.69 -4.96
C GLY A 249 -0.67 -4.74 -5.35
N LEU A 250 -0.21 -5.93 -5.74
CA LEU A 250 1.07 -6.13 -6.39
C LEU A 250 0.83 -6.34 -7.89
N ASP A 251 1.64 -5.71 -8.74
CA ASP A 251 1.49 -5.81 -10.19
C ASP A 251 2.74 -6.28 -10.95
N ASP A 252 3.88 -6.40 -10.26
CA ASP A 252 5.10 -7.00 -10.82
C ASP A 252 5.98 -7.65 -9.74
N ALA A 253 6.79 -8.65 -10.10
CA ALA A 253 7.79 -9.26 -9.24
C ALA A 253 9.05 -9.53 -10.05
N ARG A 254 10.21 -9.08 -9.55
CA ARG A 254 11.48 -9.19 -10.26
C ARG A 254 12.64 -9.55 -9.34
N TRP A 255 13.62 -10.20 -9.96
CA TRP A 255 14.94 -10.39 -9.38
C TRP A 255 15.81 -9.18 -9.68
N PHE A 256 16.48 -8.64 -8.67
CA PHE A 256 17.42 -7.53 -8.77
C PHE A 256 18.79 -7.94 -8.28
N GLU A 257 19.84 -7.54 -9.00
CA GLU A 257 21.18 -7.60 -8.46
C GLU A 257 21.33 -6.56 -7.34
N ILE A 258 22.23 -6.82 -6.38
CA ILE A 258 22.46 -5.91 -5.24
C ILE A 258 22.82 -4.50 -5.71
N GLU A 259 23.58 -4.39 -6.80
CA GLU A 259 24.04 -3.11 -7.38
C GLU A 259 22.88 -2.28 -7.94
N ASP A 260 21.80 -2.92 -8.40
CA ASP A 260 20.65 -2.25 -9.00
C ASP A 260 19.71 -1.64 -7.94
N LEU A 261 19.78 -2.11 -6.69
CA LEU A 261 18.87 -1.69 -5.60
C LEU A 261 18.92 -0.18 -5.33
N ALA A 262 20.08 0.45 -5.52
CA ALA A 262 20.26 1.88 -5.28
C ALA A 262 19.45 2.76 -6.25
N GLY A 263 19.12 2.25 -7.45
CA GLY A 263 18.33 2.95 -8.46
C GLY A 263 16.81 2.73 -8.32
N LEU A 264 16.38 1.85 -7.43
CA LEU A 264 14.96 1.51 -7.27
C LEU A 264 14.25 2.51 -6.36
N LYS A 265 13.01 2.82 -6.73
CA LYS A 265 12.06 3.51 -5.86
C LYS A 265 11.56 2.51 -4.82
N ILE A 266 12.06 2.59 -3.59
CA ILE A 266 11.73 1.68 -2.48
C ILE A 266 11.33 2.46 -1.23
N TYR A 267 10.56 1.85 -0.34
CA TYR A 267 10.24 2.45 0.96
C TYR A 267 11.50 2.51 1.84
N GLU A 268 11.66 3.61 2.58
CA GLU A 268 12.84 3.84 3.43
C GLU A 268 12.94 2.83 4.59
N ASP A 269 11.80 2.32 5.08
CA ASP A 269 11.75 1.38 6.20
C ASP A 269 12.28 -0.02 5.83
N ILE A 270 12.33 -0.38 4.55
CA ILE A 270 12.88 -1.67 4.11
C ILE A 270 14.38 -1.64 3.82
N ARG A 271 15.01 -0.47 3.69
CA ARG A 271 16.46 -0.36 3.40
C ARG A 271 17.33 -1.07 4.45
N PRO A 272 17.14 -0.86 5.77
CA PRO A 272 17.96 -1.53 6.78
C PRO A 272 17.83 -3.06 6.74
N LEU A 273 16.66 -3.57 6.33
CA LEU A 273 16.40 -5.00 6.21
C LEU A 273 17.16 -5.61 5.03
N LEU A 274 17.20 -4.90 3.89
CA LEU A 274 17.99 -5.31 2.72
C LEU A 274 19.49 -5.33 3.04
N GLU A 275 20.00 -4.32 3.76
CA GLU A 275 21.40 -4.25 4.19
C GLU A 275 21.79 -5.42 5.09
N GLU A 276 20.98 -5.73 6.11
CA GLU A 276 21.23 -6.86 7.02
C GLU A 276 21.13 -8.21 6.29
N ALA A 277 20.19 -8.34 5.35
CA ALA A 277 20.11 -9.52 4.50
C ALA A 277 21.37 -9.72 3.65
N ILE A 278 21.85 -8.67 2.97
CA ILE A 278 23.07 -8.72 2.15
C ILE A 278 24.27 -9.14 2.99
N LYS A 279 24.43 -8.54 4.18
CA LYS A 279 25.49 -8.88 5.12
C LYS A 279 25.45 -10.35 5.54
N LYS A 280 24.26 -10.89 5.87
CA LYS A 280 24.10 -12.31 6.21
C LYS A 280 24.41 -13.23 5.03
N ILE A 281 23.98 -12.89 3.82
CA ILE A 281 24.28 -13.68 2.61
C ILE A 281 25.81 -13.73 2.36
N GLN A 282 26.51 -12.61 2.54
CA GLN A 282 27.98 -12.56 2.41
C GLN A 282 28.65 -13.47 3.46
N ASN A 283 28.20 -13.44 4.71
CA ASN A 283 28.73 -14.30 5.78
C ASN A 283 28.52 -15.80 5.50
N LEU A 284 27.40 -16.18 4.87
CA LEU A 284 27.15 -17.56 4.45
C LEU A 284 28.14 -18.02 3.37
N LYS A 285 28.51 -17.15 2.41
CA LYS A 285 29.54 -17.45 1.41
C LYS A 285 30.89 -17.74 2.07
N PHE A 286 31.29 -16.95 3.07
CA PHE A 286 32.57 -17.14 3.77
C PHE A 286 32.63 -18.46 4.54
N LYS A 287 31.55 -18.87 5.21
CA LYS A 287 31.50 -20.17 5.90
C LYS A 287 31.62 -21.34 4.93
N ALA A 288 30.88 -21.32 3.83
CA ALA A 288 30.92 -22.39 2.83
C ALA A 288 32.28 -22.55 2.11
N GLN A 289 33.11 -21.49 2.08
CA GLN A 289 34.48 -21.55 1.54
C GLN A 289 35.51 -22.07 2.55
N ASN A 290 35.25 -21.97 3.85
CA ASN A 290 36.15 -22.42 4.92
C ASN A 290 35.87 -23.85 5.39
N ASP A 291 34.70 -24.40 5.05
CA ASP A 291 34.27 -25.77 5.39
C ASP A 291 34.56 -26.80 4.27
N ASN A 292 35.21 -26.38 3.17
CA ASN A 292 35.68 -27.21 2.04
C ASN A 292 37.21 -27.26 2.01
#